data_AF-A0A2G1NYS3-F1
#
_entry.id   AF-A0A2G1NYS3-F1
#
_cell.length_a   1.000
_cell.length_b   1.000
_cell.length_c   1.000
_cell.angle_alpha   90.00
_cell.angle_beta   90.00
_cell.angle_gamma   90.00
#
_symmetry.space_group_name_H-M   'P 1'
#
loop_
_entity.id
_entity.type
_entity.pdbx_description
1 polymer ?
#
loop_
_entity_poly.entity_id
_entity_poly.type
_entity_poly.pdbx_seq_one_letter_code
_entity_poly.pdbx_strand_id
1 'polypeptide(L)'
;MAYLTEKIDLYGDNGKVLESGIPLEAITPVQNPAVRELASIFKRSVAVNLGGAQKALSTGHYANEYIHFPDIPNKEKLGIKSSPGGVYPPKSVKTRTMDLPLVNDANDIVARLKERLEVNPGDGTEITPMKKGNVLYVKISEQLSNTGVEYTTALTTVAQAMTDLVMEKYDLDFHASPLVHCAFYGRYPQTYEFMGGNVISLLAASCANEGPGFAMRNIMANHVVASTRKRTLEAVALSSTLEAIGHVEMGDAIGRWRRWQALVHACQGLNANNVVYDLVKEAGHGCTGDVVAATVGRALEDGAIKVGKTLPSGYKFYSANDPSAWNAYVCAGLVAAVIVNQGAARAAQGVSSTLLYFNDLIEHETGLPHAGYGDGMGNGVSFSFFSHAIYGGGSPGIFSGNHIVTRHSKGFAIPLIAAAVSLDSGTAVYGPEATSGLVGDIFGEVDLIRKPMEAIASAAAEIKGNFK
;
A
#
# COMPACT_ATOMS: atom_id res chain seq x y z
N MET A 1 -15.54 23.97 -10.08
CA MET A 1 -14.29 23.50 -9.45
C MET A 1 -13.65 24.66 -8.67
N ALA A 2 -14.42 25.43 -7.89
CA ALA A 2 -14.01 26.73 -7.34
C ALA A 2 -14.17 26.77 -5.81
N TYR A 3 -13.64 25.77 -5.10
CA TYR A 3 -13.89 25.62 -3.65
C TYR A 3 -12.70 25.08 -2.83
N LEU A 4 -11.50 24.96 -3.43
CA LEU A 4 -10.25 24.67 -2.72
C LEU A 4 -9.35 25.90 -2.80
N THR A 5 -9.67 26.93 -2.02
CA THR A 5 -8.95 28.22 -2.04
C THR A 5 -7.84 28.30 -1.02
N GLU A 6 -7.72 27.27 -0.16
CA GLU A 6 -6.72 27.19 0.89
C GLU A 6 -5.33 27.06 0.31
N LYS A 7 -4.37 27.69 0.98
CA LYS A 7 -2.94 27.46 0.77
C LYS A 7 -2.37 26.78 2.00
N ILE A 8 -1.47 25.85 1.75
CA ILE A 8 -0.78 25.06 2.77
C ILE A 8 0.72 25.11 2.53
N ASP A 9 1.48 24.94 3.59
CA ASP A 9 2.91 24.70 3.53
C ASP A 9 3.14 23.19 3.71
N LEU A 10 3.94 22.58 2.85
CA LEU A 10 4.28 21.17 2.91
C LEU A 10 5.60 20.99 3.64
N TYR A 11 5.64 20.08 4.61
CA TYR A 11 6.80 19.82 5.45
C TYR A 11 7.26 18.37 5.29
N GLY A 12 8.57 18.15 5.31
CA GLY A 12 9.16 16.82 5.26
C GLY A 12 9.06 16.09 6.59
N ASP A 13 9.52 14.84 6.62
CA ASP A 13 9.51 14.00 7.82
C ASP A 13 10.53 14.42 8.89
N ASN A 14 11.34 15.44 8.61
CA ASN A 14 12.29 16.08 9.51
C ASN A 14 11.78 17.41 10.08
N GLY A 15 10.51 17.76 9.83
CA GLY A 15 9.88 19.00 10.28
C GLY A 15 10.40 20.26 9.57
N LYS A 16 11.06 20.12 8.42
CA LYS A 16 11.50 21.26 7.60
C LYS A 16 10.52 21.49 6.45
N VAL A 17 10.32 22.76 6.10
CA VAL A 17 9.54 23.16 4.94
C VAL A 17 10.15 22.55 3.67
N LEU A 18 9.32 21.89 2.87
CA LEU A 18 9.63 21.47 1.51
C LEU A 18 9.20 22.57 0.53
N GLU A 19 7.94 22.98 0.63
CA GLU A 19 7.32 23.98 -0.26
C GLU A 19 6.28 24.80 0.49
N SER A 20 6.15 26.09 0.16
CA SER A 20 5.20 27.01 0.83
C SER A 20 4.16 27.59 -0.11
N GLY A 21 3.00 27.94 0.45
CA GLY A 21 1.91 28.60 -0.26
C GLY A 21 1.29 27.74 -1.37
N ILE A 22 1.31 26.42 -1.20
CA ILE A 22 0.78 25.44 -2.15
C ILE A 22 -0.75 25.46 -2.10
N PRO A 23 -1.46 25.71 -3.22
CA PRO A 23 -2.91 25.54 -3.29
C PRO A 23 -3.30 24.12 -2.92
N LEU A 24 -4.31 23.95 -2.06
CA LEU A 24 -4.78 22.62 -1.63
C LEU A 24 -5.16 21.71 -2.82
N GLU A 25 -5.64 22.28 -3.92
CA GLU A 25 -5.98 21.52 -5.12
C GLU A 25 -4.75 20.85 -5.77
N ALA A 26 -3.55 21.42 -5.61
CA ALA A 26 -2.30 20.95 -6.22
C ALA A 26 -1.76 19.64 -5.62
N ILE A 27 -2.26 19.20 -4.46
CA ILE A 27 -1.90 17.89 -3.86
C ILE A 27 -2.94 16.80 -4.12
N THR A 28 -4.06 17.14 -4.77
CA THR A 28 -5.13 16.16 -4.98
C THR A 28 -4.72 15.10 -6.02
N PRO A 29 -5.18 13.84 -5.91
CA PRO A 29 -4.80 12.78 -6.85
C PRO A 29 -5.13 13.07 -8.32
N VAL A 30 -6.14 13.90 -8.57
CA VAL A 30 -6.55 14.28 -9.93
C VAL A 30 -5.60 15.29 -10.57
N GLN A 31 -4.91 16.10 -9.75
CA GLN A 31 -4.13 17.24 -10.22
C GLN A 31 -2.61 17.00 -10.11
N ASN A 32 -2.15 16.40 -9.01
CA ASN A 32 -0.72 16.27 -8.72
C ASN A 32 -0.04 15.25 -9.66
N PRO A 33 0.97 15.66 -10.47
CA PRO A 33 1.64 14.76 -11.41
C PRO A 33 2.33 13.57 -10.74
N ALA A 34 2.97 13.77 -9.58
CA ALA A 34 3.65 12.70 -8.87
C ALA A 34 2.65 11.67 -8.31
N VAL A 35 1.49 12.11 -7.79
CA VAL A 35 0.44 11.18 -7.35
C VAL A 35 -0.13 10.36 -8.52
N ARG A 36 -0.30 10.99 -9.70
CA ARG A 36 -0.75 10.28 -10.90
C ARG A 36 0.28 9.29 -11.43
N GLU A 37 1.57 9.64 -11.39
CA GLU A 37 2.64 8.70 -11.74
C GLU A 37 2.72 7.56 -10.73
N LEU A 38 2.55 7.83 -9.44
CA LEU A 38 2.46 6.78 -8.42
C LEU A 38 1.33 5.79 -8.75
N ALA A 39 0.13 6.28 -9.07
CA ALA A 39 -0.98 5.42 -9.49
C ALA A 39 -0.64 4.62 -10.77
N SER A 40 0.02 5.26 -11.75
CA SER A 40 0.48 4.61 -12.99
C SER A 40 1.45 3.47 -12.69
N ILE A 41 2.47 3.71 -11.86
CA ILE A 41 3.45 2.71 -11.42
C ILE A 41 2.77 1.51 -10.76
N PHE A 42 1.85 1.73 -9.81
CA PHE A 42 1.15 0.64 -9.13
C PHE A 42 0.32 -0.23 -10.08
N LYS A 43 -0.28 0.36 -11.13
CA LYS A 43 -1.04 -0.37 -12.15
C LYS A 43 -0.16 -1.18 -13.10
N ARG A 44 1.02 -0.66 -13.44
CA ARG A 44 1.83 -1.15 -14.56
C ARG A 44 3.09 -1.90 -14.16
N SER A 45 3.35 -2.03 -12.85
CA SER A 45 4.56 -2.66 -12.33
C SER A 45 4.28 -3.97 -11.63
N VAL A 46 5.07 -4.98 -11.96
CA VAL A 46 5.04 -6.31 -11.35
C VAL A 46 6.46 -6.79 -11.06
N ALA A 47 6.56 -7.78 -10.19
CA ALA A 47 7.77 -8.47 -9.85
C ALA A 47 7.78 -9.87 -10.49
N VAL A 48 8.89 -10.24 -11.13
CA VAL A 48 9.13 -11.62 -11.59
C VAL A 48 10.19 -12.26 -10.71
N ASN A 49 9.82 -13.26 -9.92
CA ASN A 49 10.72 -14.02 -9.05
C ASN A 49 11.34 -15.20 -9.81
N LEU A 50 12.44 -14.96 -10.53
CA LEU A 50 13.12 -15.99 -11.33
C LEU A 50 13.64 -17.13 -10.45
N GLY A 51 14.20 -16.86 -9.27
CA GLY A 51 14.65 -17.93 -8.37
C GLY A 51 13.51 -18.75 -7.80
N GLY A 52 12.36 -18.12 -7.53
CA GLY A 52 11.13 -18.82 -7.13
C GLY A 52 10.60 -19.72 -8.24
N ALA A 53 10.54 -19.23 -9.49
CA ALA A 53 10.13 -20.02 -10.65
C ALA A 53 11.09 -21.19 -10.92
N GLN A 54 12.40 -20.93 -10.89
CA GLN A 54 13.45 -21.96 -11.03
C GLN A 54 13.34 -23.03 -9.94
N LYS A 55 13.08 -22.63 -8.69
CA LYS A 55 12.86 -23.57 -7.58
C LYS A 55 11.58 -24.37 -7.77
N ALA A 56 10.48 -23.76 -8.20
CA ALA A 56 9.22 -24.45 -8.48
C ALA A 56 9.41 -25.52 -9.55
N LEU A 57 10.06 -25.19 -10.66
CA LEU A 57 10.36 -26.12 -11.76
C LEU A 57 11.25 -27.28 -11.32
N SER A 58 12.32 -27.03 -10.58
CA SER A 58 13.27 -28.08 -10.16
C SER A 58 12.72 -28.99 -9.05
N THR A 59 11.86 -28.48 -8.17
CA THR A 59 11.32 -29.24 -7.04
C THR A 59 9.94 -29.85 -7.29
N GLY A 60 9.19 -29.31 -8.23
CA GLY A 60 7.80 -29.67 -8.49
C GLY A 60 6.81 -29.05 -7.48
N HIS A 61 7.29 -28.12 -6.65
CA HIS A 61 6.48 -27.40 -5.69
C HIS A 61 5.84 -26.17 -6.36
N TYR A 62 4.77 -26.41 -7.12
CA TYR A 62 4.05 -25.39 -7.87
C TYR A 62 2.89 -24.79 -7.05
N ALA A 63 2.66 -23.49 -7.16
CA ALA A 63 1.54 -22.81 -6.50
C ALA A 63 1.48 -22.98 -4.98
N ASN A 64 2.65 -23.02 -4.32
CA ASN A 64 2.81 -23.32 -2.89
C ASN A 64 2.27 -24.69 -2.44
N GLU A 65 2.05 -25.61 -3.37
CA GLU A 65 1.58 -26.97 -3.10
C GLU A 65 2.29 -28.00 -4.00
N TYR A 66 1.98 -29.29 -3.82
CA TYR A 66 2.38 -30.33 -4.75
C TYR A 66 1.25 -30.60 -5.74
N ILE A 67 1.38 -30.07 -6.95
CA ILE A 67 0.41 -30.30 -8.04
C ILE A 67 0.76 -31.61 -8.75
N HIS A 68 -0.20 -32.52 -8.87
CA HIS A 68 -0.01 -33.78 -9.59
C HIS A 68 0.00 -33.54 -11.11
N PHE A 69 1.18 -33.67 -11.70
CA PHE A 69 1.34 -33.77 -13.15
C PHE A 69 1.72 -35.21 -13.49
N PRO A 70 0.83 -36.00 -14.15
CA PRO A 70 1.13 -37.36 -14.55
C PRO A 70 2.39 -37.45 -15.43
N ASP A 71 3.10 -38.56 -15.32
CA ASP A 71 4.22 -38.86 -16.22
C ASP A 71 3.76 -38.99 -17.67
N ILE A 72 4.67 -38.68 -18.59
CA ILE A 72 4.47 -38.79 -20.03
C ILE A 72 5.51 -39.76 -20.64
N PRO A 73 5.20 -40.39 -21.78
CA PRO A 73 6.19 -41.18 -22.53
C PRO A 73 7.39 -40.33 -22.96
N ASN A 74 8.58 -40.93 -23.01
CA ASN A 74 9.83 -40.28 -23.47
C ASN A 74 10.24 -39.00 -22.72
N LYS A 75 9.73 -38.75 -21.51
CA LYS A 75 10.02 -37.55 -20.69
C LYS A 75 11.51 -37.22 -20.58
N GLU A 76 12.38 -38.24 -20.49
CA GLU A 76 13.82 -38.06 -20.36
C GLU A 76 14.42 -37.37 -21.61
N LYS A 77 13.90 -37.67 -22.80
CA LYS A 77 14.31 -37.04 -24.06
C LYS A 77 13.82 -35.60 -24.18
N LEU A 78 12.81 -35.22 -23.40
CA LEU A 78 12.19 -33.90 -23.38
C LEU A 78 12.75 -33.01 -22.27
N GLY A 79 13.78 -33.45 -21.55
CA GLY A 79 14.33 -32.72 -20.40
C GLY A 79 13.39 -32.65 -19.19
N ILE A 80 12.33 -33.47 -19.17
CA ILE A 80 11.34 -33.53 -18.10
C ILE A 80 11.64 -34.72 -17.18
N LYS A 81 11.67 -34.47 -15.88
CA LYS A 81 11.93 -35.47 -14.84
C LYS A 81 10.67 -35.73 -14.03
N SER A 82 10.57 -36.91 -13.43
CA SER A 82 9.59 -37.15 -12.36
C SER A 82 10.18 -36.69 -11.04
N SER A 83 9.42 -35.93 -10.27
CA SER A 83 9.78 -35.66 -8.89
C SER A 83 9.74 -36.97 -8.09
N PRO A 84 10.75 -37.26 -7.24
CA PRO A 84 10.55 -38.22 -6.17
C PRO A 84 9.36 -37.70 -5.35
N GLY A 85 8.34 -38.53 -5.13
CA GLY A 85 7.12 -38.11 -4.42
C GLY A 85 7.44 -37.19 -3.23
N GLY A 86 6.75 -36.06 -3.14
CA GLY A 86 7.23 -34.81 -2.52
C GLY A 86 7.92 -34.93 -1.16
N VAL A 87 8.83 -33.99 -0.86
CA VAL A 87 9.50 -33.86 0.45
C VAL A 87 8.50 -33.51 1.57
N TYR A 88 7.40 -32.81 1.24
CA TYR A 88 6.30 -32.50 2.16
C TYR A 88 5.02 -33.30 1.84
N PRO A 89 4.14 -33.54 2.83
CA PRO A 89 2.95 -34.36 2.63
C PRO A 89 1.93 -33.73 1.65
N PRO A 90 1.21 -34.54 0.85
CA PRO A 90 1.34 -35.99 0.76
C PRO A 90 2.53 -36.40 -0.13
N LYS A 91 3.48 -37.17 0.43
CA LYS A 91 4.68 -37.69 -0.24
C LYS A 91 4.36 -38.63 -1.42
N SER A 92 3.08 -38.94 -1.65
CA SER A 92 2.56 -39.79 -2.73
C SER A 92 2.27 -39.01 -4.02
N VAL A 93 2.28 -37.68 -4.00
CA VAL A 93 2.03 -36.89 -5.20
C VAL A 93 3.27 -36.89 -6.09
N LYS A 94 3.21 -37.67 -7.17
CA LYS A 94 4.17 -37.59 -8.26
C LYS A 94 3.87 -36.35 -9.10
N THR A 95 4.91 -35.65 -9.52
CA THR A 95 4.79 -34.50 -10.40
C THR A 95 5.95 -34.46 -11.38
N ARG A 96 5.90 -33.55 -12.35
CA ARG A 96 6.96 -33.36 -13.34
C ARG A 96 7.80 -32.14 -12.98
N THR A 97 9.10 -32.25 -13.21
CA THR A 97 10.14 -31.27 -12.82
C THR A 97 11.10 -31.03 -13.95
N MET A 98 11.76 -29.87 -13.92
CA MET A 98 12.71 -29.41 -14.94
C MET A 98 13.78 -28.57 -14.27
N ASP A 99 15.03 -28.74 -14.68
CA ASP A 99 16.15 -27.94 -14.21
C ASP A 99 16.49 -26.87 -15.25
N LEU A 100 15.99 -25.65 -15.05
CA LEU A 100 16.25 -24.51 -15.92
C LEU A 100 17.07 -23.44 -15.17
N PRO A 101 18.19 -22.94 -15.73
CA PRO A 101 19.07 -21.98 -15.07
C PRO A 101 18.57 -20.52 -15.17
N LEU A 102 17.29 -20.27 -14.85
CA LEU A 102 16.64 -18.95 -15.04
C LEU A 102 17.42 -17.79 -14.40
N VAL A 103 17.97 -17.98 -13.19
CA VAL A 103 18.71 -16.92 -12.48
C VAL A 103 20.07 -16.64 -13.13
N ASN A 104 20.76 -17.69 -13.60
CA ASN A 104 22.05 -17.51 -14.29
C ASN A 104 21.88 -16.78 -15.62
N ASP A 105 20.73 -17.00 -16.27
CA ASP A 105 20.40 -16.43 -17.57
C ASP A 105 19.64 -15.10 -17.46
N ALA A 106 19.56 -14.50 -16.27
CA ALA A 106 18.74 -13.32 -16.00
C ALA A 106 19.03 -12.15 -16.97
N ASN A 107 20.28 -11.91 -17.34
CA ASN A 107 20.63 -10.82 -18.27
C ASN A 107 20.04 -11.04 -19.67
N ASP A 108 20.07 -12.27 -20.19
CA ASP A 108 19.49 -12.64 -21.48
C ASP A 108 17.94 -12.60 -21.41
N ILE A 109 17.37 -13.10 -20.31
CA ILE A 109 15.93 -13.02 -20.05
C ILE A 109 15.46 -11.57 -20.02
N VAL A 110 16.19 -10.66 -19.38
CA VAL A 110 15.85 -9.23 -19.33
C VAL A 110 15.80 -8.62 -20.74
N ALA A 111 16.81 -8.89 -21.56
CA ALA A 111 16.87 -8.35 -22.93
C ALA A 111 15.70 -8.86 -23.78
N ARG A 112 15.46 -10.18 -23.78
CA ARG A 112 14.38 -10.83 -24.54
C ARG A 112 12.99 -10.47 -24.01
N LEU A 113 12.83 -10.31 -22.69
CA LEU A 113 11.56 -9.92 -22.09
C LEU A 113 11.22 -8.48 -22.47
N LYS A 114 12.22 -7.60 -22.53
CA LYS A 114 12.03 -6.21 -22.96
C LYS A 114 11.56 -6.15 -24.41
N GLU A 115 12.23 -6.88 -25.30
CA GLU A 115 11.83 -6.96 -26.71
C GLU A 115 10.38 -7.44 -26.91
N ARG A 116 9.89 -8.35 -26.04
CA ARG A 116 8.51 -8.86 -26.11
C ARG A 116 7.46 -7.90 -25.57
N LEU A 117 7.81 -7.09 -24.56
CA LEU A 117 6.87 -6.21 -23.86
C LEU A 117 6.84 -4.80 -24.44
N GLU A 118 7.94 -4.35 -25.05
CA GLU A 118 8.05 -3.03 -25.67
C GLU A 118 7.20 -2.97 -26.94
N VAL A 119 6.21 -2.06 -26.97
CA VAL A 119 5.29 -1.89 -28.10
C VAL A 119 5.91 -0.97 -29.16
N ASN A 120 6.54 0.11 -28.70
CA ASN A 120 7.27 1.06 -29.53
C ASN A 120 8.64 1.33 -28.90
N PRO A 121 9.69 1.58 -29.69
CA PRO A 121 10.99 1.95 -29.15
C PRO A 121 10.89 3.15 -28.20
N GLY A 122 11.27 2.95 -26.94
CA GLY A 122 11.23 3.99 -25.91
C GLY A 122 9.85 4.26 -25.32
N ASP A 123 8.90 3.32 -25.37
CA ASP A 123 7.54 3.48 -24.84
C ASP A 123 7.42 3.54 -23.29
N GLY A 124 8.55 3.54 -22.59
CA GLY A 124 8.62 3.55 -21.14
C GLY A 124 8.62 2.18 -20.48
N THR A 125 8.70 1.09 -21.24
CA THR A 125 8.91 -0.27 -20.72
C THR A 125 10.30 -0.38 -20.06
N GLU A 126 10.30 -0.79 -18.80
CA GLU A 126 11.50 -0.92 -17.96
C GLU A 126 11.57 -2.32 -17.36
N ILE A 127 12.75 -2.94 -17.44
CA ILE A 127 13.02 -4.22 -16.79
C ILE A 127 14.35 -4.09 -16.06
N THR A 128 14.27 -4.13 -14.73
CA THR A 128 15.41 -3.89 -13.86
C THR A 128 15.73 -5.17 -13.07
N PRO A 129 16.87 -5.84 -13.34
CA PRO A 129 17.28 -7.00 -12.57
C PRO A 129 17.70 -6.56 -11.16
N MET A 130 17.18 -7.27 -10.16
CA MET A 130 17.39 -7.03 -8.74
C MET A 130 17.95 -8.29 -8.08
N LYS A 131 18.56 -8.14 -6.90
CA LYS A 131 19.14 -9.25 -6.12
C LYS A 131 20.00 -10.22 -6.96
N LYS A 132 20.92 -9.67 -7.76
CA LYS A 132 21.79 -10.45 -8.67
C LYS A 132 21.01 -11.30 -9.68
N GLY A 133 19.92 -10.76 -10.24
CA GLY A 133 19.10 -11.43 -11.26
C GLY A 133 18.09 -12.43 -10.70
N ASN A 134 18.00 -12.58 -9.38
CA ASN A 134 17.01 -13.48 -8.77
C ASN A 134 15.57 -12.97 -8.95
N VAL A 135 15.42 -11.64 -9.02
CA VAL A 135 14.13 -10.96 -9.14
C VAL A 135 14.23 -9.90 -10.22
N LEU A 136 13.17 -9.72 -11.01
CA LEU A 136 13.07 -8.64 -11.98
C LEU A 136 11.93 -7.70 -11.55
N TYR A 137 12.20 -6.41 -11.52
CA TYR A 137 11.16 -5.40 -11.55
C TYR A 137 10.79 -5.15 -13.00
N VAL A 138 9.51 -5.29 -13.34
CA VAL A 138 8.99 -5.11 -14.70
C VAL A 138 7.92 -4.04 -14.66
N LYS A 139 8.13 -2.95 -15.38
CA LYS A 139 7.15 -1.87 -15.57
C LYS A 139 6.80 -1.80 -17.05
N ILE A 140 5.58 -2.19 -17.40
CA ILE A 140 5.12 -2.13 -18.79
C ILE A 140 4.77 -0.69 -19.19
N SER A 141 4.72 -0.42 -20.50
CA SER A 141 4.33 0.89 -21.01
C SER A 141 2.90 1.27 -20.64
N GLU A 142 2.63 2.57 -20.55
CA GLU A 142 1.27 3.07 -20.30
C GLU A 142 0.32 2.67 -21.42
N GLN A 143 0.81 2.65 -22.67
CA GLN A 143 0.02 2.21 -23.82
C GLN A 143 -0.45 0.77 -23.65
N LEU A 144 0.45 -0.14 -23.28
CA LEU A 144 0.09 -1.53 -23.04
C LEU A 144 -0.87 -1.65 -21.84
N SER A 145 -0.54 -0.99 -20.73
CA SER A 145 -1.35 -1.05 -19.50
C SER A 145 -2.76 -0.48 -19.67
N ASN A 146 -2.97 0.50 -20.54
CA ASN A 146 -4.27 1.16 -20.75
C ASN A 146 -5.06 0.55 -21.92
N THR A 147 -4.53 -0.46 -22.61
CA THR A 147 -5.28 -1.21 -23.63
C THR A 147 -6.29 -2.16 -22.97
N GLY A 148 -5.95 -2.71 -21.81
CA GLY A 148 -6.89 -3.46 -20.97
C GLY A 148 -7.85 -2.54 -20.21
N VAL A 149 -8.96 -3.10 -19.75
CA VAL A 149 -9.97 -2.36 -18.96
C VAL A 149 -9.44 -1.98 -17.58
N GLU A 150 -8.56 -2.79 -17.01
CA GLU A 150 -8.12 -2.70 -15.63
C GLU A 150 -6.61 -3.03 -15.47
N TYR A 151 -6.14 -3.10 -14.22
CA TYR A 151 -4.71 -3.11 -13.87
C TYR A 151 -4.05 -4.49 -13.86
N THR A 152 -4.80 -5.59 -13.95
CA THR A 152 -4.20 -6.94 -14.10
C THR A 152 -3.56 -7.17 -15.47
N THR A 153 -3.67 -6.21 -16.40
CA THR A 153 -2.95 -6.22 -17.69
C THR A 153 -1.45 -6.42 -17.49
N ALA A 154 -0.81 -5.72 -16.54
CA ALA A 154 0.62 -5.89 -16.28
C ALA A 154 0.95 -7.30 -15.76
N LEU A 155 0.12 -7.84 -14.87
CA LEU A 155 0.29 -9.17 -14.30
C LEU A 155 0.19 -10.26 -15.37
N THR A 156 -0.86 -10.21 -16.20
CA THR A 156 -1.15 -11.24 -17.21
C THR A 156 -0.21 -11.18 -18.40
N THR A 157 0.12 -9.98 -18.90
CA THR A 157 1.03 -9.81 -20.05
C THR A 157 2.46 -10.25 -19.71
N VAL A 158 2.96 -9.87 -18.53
CA VAL A 158 4.31 -10.26 -18.09
C VAL A 158 4.40 -11.76 -17.82
N ALA A 159 3.38 -12.37 -17.21
CA ALA A 159 3.38 -13.82 -16.99
C ALA A 159 3.33 -14.61 -18.31
N GLN A 160 2.55 -14.15 -19.29
CA GLN A 160 2.50 -14.78 -20.61
C GLN A 160 3.83 -14.61 -21.35
N ALA A 161 4.41 -13.41 -21.34
CA ALA A 161 5.70 -13.13 -21.96
C ALA A 161 6.82 -13.97 -21.33
N MET A 162 6.80 -14.15 -20.00
CA MET A 162 7.75 -15.04 -19.32
C MET A 162 7.55 -16.50 -19.69
N THR A 163 6.31 -16.95 -19.83
CA THR A 163 5.99 -18.34 -20.19
C THR A 163 6.47 -18.63 -21.62
N ASP A 164 6.11 -17.76 -22.57
CA ASP A 164 6.54 -17.83 -23.96
C ASP A 164 8.08 -17.77 -24.09
N LEU A 165 8.71 -16.80 -23.43
CA LEU A 165 10.17 -16.63 -23.44
C LEU A 165 10.89 -17.88 -22.91
N VAL A 166 10.45 -18.45 -21.79
CA VAL A 166 11.10 -19.64 -21.21
C VAL A 166 10.90 -20.86 -22.11
N MET A 167 9.72 -21.04 -22.69
CA MET A 167 9.47 -22.13 -23.64
C MET A 167 10.39 -22.01 -24.87
N GLU A 168 10.51 -20.82 -25.46
CA GLU A 168 11.36 -20.59 -26.63
C GLU A 168 12.87 -20.70 -26.31
N LYS A 169 13.33 -20.03 -25.24
CA LYS A 169 14.76 -19.92 -24.90
C LYS A 169 15.41 -21.29 -24.69
N TYR A 170 14.68 -22.24 -24.12
CA TYR A 170 15.17 -23.57 -23.83
C TYR A 170 14.68 -24.64 -24.81
N ASP A 171 14.02 -24.24 -25.91
CA ASP A 171 13.47 -25.14 -26.95
C ASP A 171 12.61 -26.26 -26.34
N LEU A 172 11.68 -25.88 -25.46
CA LEU A 172 10.90 -26.83 -24.68
C LEU A 172 9.74 -27.40 -25.49
N ASP A 173 9.57 -28.71 -25.42
CA ASP A 173 8.39 -29.39 -25.97
C ASP A 173 7.10 -28.94 -25.27
N PHE A 174 5.98 -28.98 -25.98
CA PHE A 174 4.68 -28.51 -25.49
C PHE A 174 4.25 -29.17 -24.16
N HIS A 175 4.73 -30.38 -23.85
CA HIS A 175 4.41 -31.02 -22.57
C HIS A 175 5.02 -30.31 -21.35
N ALA A 176 6.01 -29.43 -21.54
CA ALA A 176 6.58 -28.57 -20.50
C ALA A 176 5.70 -27.35 -20.20
N SER A 177 4.85 -26.94 -21.14
CA SER A 177 4.03 -25.72 -21.02
C SER A 177 3.22 -25.64 -19.72
N PRO A 178 2.53 -26.71 -19.25
CA PRO A 178 1.81 -26.66 -17.97
C PRO A 178 2.71 -26.40 -16.75
N LEU A 179 3.96 -26.85 -16.78
CA LEU A 179 4.92 -26.68 -15.68
C LEU A 179 5.42 -25.24 -15.65
N VAL A 180 5.80 -24.70 -16.82
CA VAL A 180 6.26 -23.32 -16.97
C VAL A 180 5.12 -22.35 -16.64
N HIS A 181 3.91 -22.61 -17.12
CA HIS A 181 2.70 -21.88 -16.75
C HIS A 181 2.53 -21.86 -15.23
N CYS A 182 2.50 -23.03 -14.58
CA CYS A 182 2.35 -23.11 -13.13
C CYS A 182 3.49 -22.45 -12.35
N ALA A 183 4.71 -22.38 -12.91
CA ALA A 183 5.82 -21.68 -12.27
C ALA A 183 5.59 -20.16 -12.21
N PHE A 184 4.95 -19.56 -13.22
CA PHE A 184 4.71 -18.11 -13.27
C PHE A 184 3.31 -17.71 -12.77
N TYR A 185 2.26 -18.41 -13.21
CA TYR A 185 0.86 -18.15 -12.87
C TYR A 185 0.40 -18.82 -11.57
N GLY A 186 1.14 -19.79 -11.05
CA GLY A 186 0.67 -20.61 -9.94
C GLY A 186 -0.52 -21.47 -10.33
N ARG A 187 -1.62 -21.37 -9.58
CA ARG A 187 -2.85 -22.16 -9.78
C ARG A 187 -3.88 -21.58 -10.73
N TYR A 188 -3.67 -20.37 -11.22
CA TYR A 188 -4.59 -19.77 -12.18
C TYR A 188 -4.70 -20.65 -13.45
N PRO A 189 -5.90 -20.93 -13.98
CA PRO A 189 -7.22 -20.33 -13.64
C PRO A 189 -8.08 -21.13 -12.67
N GLN A 190 -7.57 -22.20 -12.04
CA GLN A 190 -8.33 -22.90 -10.99
C GLN A 190 -8.61 -21.98 -9.79
N THR A 191 -7.65 -21.09 -9.50
CA THR A 191 -7.83 -19.94 -8.61
C THR A 191 -8.05 -18.67 -9.43
N TYR A 192 -8.79 -17.71 -8.89
CA TYR A 192 -8.99 -16.42 -9.55
C TYR A 192 -7.76 -15.51 -9.47
N GLU A 193 -6.84 -15.75 -8.53
CA GLU A 193 -5.53 -15.09 -8.43
C GLU A 193 -4.41 -16.01 -8.92
N PHE A 194 -3.21 -15.43 -9.08
CA PHE A 194 -1.98 -16.16 -9.34
C PHE A 194 -1.43 -16.80 -8.05
N MET A 195 -2.28 -17.58 -7.37
CA MET A 195 -1.97 -18.18 -6.07
C MET A 195 -0.70 -19.03 -6.18
N GLY A 196 0.34 -18.62 -5.45
CA GLY A 196 1.66 -19.24 -5.45
C GLY A 196 2.43 -19.13 -6.78
N GLY A 197 2.04 -18.21 -7.66
CA GLY A 197 2.78 -17.84 -8.85
C GLY A 197 4.01 -16.99 -8.52
N ASN A 198 4.91 -16.87 -9.50
CA ASN A 198 6.15 -16.09 -9.38
C ASN A 198 6.14 -14.80 -10.21
N VAL A 199 4.97 -14.41 -10.75
CA VAL A 199 4.72 -13.03 -11.19
C VAL A 199 3.77 -12.40 -10.17
N ILE A 200 4.23 -11.33 -9.52
CA ILE A 200 3.61 -10.76 -8.32
C ILE A 200 3.28 -9.30 -8.58
N SER A 201 2.04 -8.90 -8.27
CA SER A 201 1.57 -7.52 -8.32
C SER A 201 1.35 -6.98 -6.91
N LEU A 202 1.52 -5.67 -6.70
CA LEU A 202 1.09 -5.01 -5.46
C LEU A 202 -0.43 -4.90 -5.35
N LEU A 203 -1.11 -4.82 -6.49
CA LEU A 203 -2.56 -4.81 -6.58
C LEU A 203 -3.05 -6.24 -6.79
N ALA A 204 -3.87 -6.73 -5.85
CA ALA A 204 -4.52 -8.03 -5.97
C ALA A 204 -5.55 -8.03 -7.12
N ALA A 205 -6.03 -9.22 -7.53
CA ALA A 205 -7.02 -9.30 -8.60
C ALA A 205 -8.28 -8.49 -8.27
N SER A 206 -8.92 -7.89 -9.27
CA SER A 206 -10.08 -7.02 -9.07
C SER A 206 -11.28 -7.71 -8.40
N CYS A 207 -11.44 -9.02 -8.57
CA CYS A 207 -12.44 -9.82 -7.87
C CYS A 207 -12.16 -10.05 -6.38
N ALA A 208 -10.94 -9.75 -5.90
CA ALA A 208 -10.61 -9.72 -4.47
C ALA A 208 -10.97 -8.37 -3.81
N ASN A 209 -11.48 -7.41 -4.58
CA ASN A 209 -11.92 -6.14 -4.03
C ASN A 209 -13.28 -6.29 -3.35
N GLU A 210 -13.33 -5.81 -2.11
CA GLU A 210 -14.48 -5.83 -1.22
C GLU A 210 -15.57 -4.84 -1.66
N GLY A 211 -15.26 -3.90 -2.56
CA GLY A 211 -16.24 -3.05 -3.21
C GLY A 211 -15.70 -2.39 -4.49
N PRO A 212 -16.58 -1.75 -5.27
CA PRO A 212 -16.16 -0.97 -6.43
C PRO A 212 -15.21 0.17 -6.03
N GLY A 213 -14.09 0.32 -6.74
CA GLY A 213 -13.10 1.36 -6.50
C GLY A 213 -12.07 1.08 -5.40
N PHE A 214 -11.99 -0.15 -4.89
CA PHE A 214 -11.10 -0.50 -3.75
C PHE A 214 -9.69 -0.94 -4.14
N ALA A 215 -9.32 -0.91 -5.42
CA ALA A 215 -8.04 -1.47 -5.90
C ALA A 215 -6.82 -0.89 -5.17
N MET A 216 -6.69 0.45 -5.14
CA MET A 216 -5.59 1.12 -4.43
C MET A 216 -5.66 1.02 -2.90
N ARG A 217 -6.81 0.59 -2.37
CA ARG A 217 -7.00 0.32 -0.94
C ARG A 217 -6.60 -1.10 -0.57
N ASN A 218 -6.34 -1.97 -1.55
CA ASN A 218 -6.00 -3.37 -1.35
C ASN A 218 -4.49 -3.61 -1.22
N ILE A 219 -3.81 -2.73 -0.47
CA ILE A 219 -2.39 -2.82 -0.17
C ILE A 219 -2.26 -2.86 1.35
N MET A 220 -1.73 -3.96 1.89
CA MET A 220 -1.58 -4.11 3.33
C MET A 220 -0.54 -3.14 3.90
N ALA A 221 -0.71 -2.74 5.16
CA ALA A 221 0.21 -1.81 5.83
C ALA A 221 1.66 -2.32 5.82
N ASN A 222 1.89 -3.63 5.95
CA ASN A 222 3.23 -4.20 5.85
C ASN A 222 3.90 -3.97 4.49
N HIS A 223 3.15 -3.94 3.38
CA HIS A 223 3.71 -3.64 2.05
C HIS A 223 4.14 -2.16 1.98
N VAL A 224 3.29 -1.25 2.46
CA VAL A 224 3.61 0.18 2.56
C VAL A 224 4.88 0.40 3.39
N VAL A 225 4.95 -0.22 4.56
CA VAL A 225 6.09 -0.07 5.50
C VAL A 225 7.37 -0.69 4.96
N ALA A 226 7.28 -1.84 4.28
CA ALA A 226 8.43 -2.47 3.65
C ALA A 226 8.99 -1.58 2.51
N SER A 227 8.12 -1.05 1.65
CA SER A 227 8.51 -0.19 0.52
C SER A 227 9.08 1.17 0.95
N THR A 228 8.64 1.71 2.09
CA THR A 228 9.17 2.97 2.66
C THR A 228 10.33 2.74 3.63
N ARG A 229 10.83 1.49 3.74
CA ARG A 229 11.94 1.10 4.62
C ARG A 229 11.74 1.54 6.08
N LYS A 230 10.52 1.36 6.59
CA LYS A 230 10.10 1.72 7.95
C LYS A 230 10.28 3.21 8.32
N ARG A 231 10.35 4.13 7.34
CA ARG A 231 10.32 5.57 7.62
C ARG A 231 8.88 6.00 7.91
N THR A 232 8.58 6.27 9.18
CA THR A 232 7.21 6.45 9.69
C THR A 232 6.36 7.43 8.90
N LEU A 233 6.81 8.68 8.69
CA LEU A 233 6.00 9.68 7.98
C LEU A 233 5.95 9.46 6.47
N GLU A 234 6.97 8.82 5.87
CA GLU A 234 6.90 8.41 4.46
C GLU A 234 5.90 7.26 4.27
N ALA A 235 5.82 6.33 5.23
CA ALA A 235 4.82 5.27 5.23
C ALA A 235 3.40 5.82 5.38
N VAL A 236 3.21 6.81 6.26
CA VAL A 236 1.96 7.56 6.41
C VAL A 236 1.60 8.28 5.11
N ALA A 237 2.55 8.98 4.49
CA ALA A 237 2.35 9.70 3.24
C ALA A 237 1.96 8.74 2.10
N LEU A 238 2.72 7.66 1.89
CA LEU A 238 2.40 6.65 0.88
C LEU A 238 1.01 6.06 1.11
N SER A 239 0.71 5.62 2.33
CA SER A 239 -0.61 5.05 2.66
C SER A 239 -1.74 6.06 2.44
N SER A 240 -1.56 7.31 2.84
CA SER A 240 -2.59 8.34 2.71
C SER A 240 -2.81 8.72 1.25
N THR A 241 -1.76 8.78 0.43
CA THR A 241 -1.86 9.01 -1.01
C THR A 241 -2.63 7.87 -1.69
N LEU A 242 -2.32 6.61 -1.36
CA LEU A 242 -3.02 5.45 -1.92
C LEU A 242 -4.51 5.42 -1.52
N GLU A 243 -4.82 5.70 -0.26
CA GLU A 243 -6.21 5.84 0.20
C GLU A 243 -6.92 7.02 -0.49
N ALA A 244 -6.24 8.16 -0.68
CA ALA A 244 -6.80 9.31 -1.39
C ALA A 244 -7.12 8.99 -2.86
N ILE A 245 -6.24 8.25 -3.56
CA ILE A 245 -6.53 7.73 -4.91
C ILE A 245 -7.76 6.82 -4.87
N GLY A 246 -7.81 5.88 -3.92
CA GLY A 246 -8.95 4.98 -3.74
C GLY A 246 -10.27 5.73 -3.51
N HIS A 247 -10.28 6.80 -2.71
CA HIS A 247 -11.48 7.61 -2.49
C HIS A 247 -11.90 8.46 -3.69
N VAL A 248 -10.98 8.79 -4.60
CA VAL A 248 -11.35 9.32 -5.92
C VAL A 248 -12.02 8.22 -6.75
N GLU A 249 -11.45 7.03 -6.79
CA GLU A 249 -11.96 5.88 -7.56
C GLU A 249 -13.35 5.43 -7.07
N MET A 250 -13.58 5.44 -5.76
CA MET A 250 -14.86 5.11 -5.13
C MET A 250 -15.93 6.21 -5.30
N GLY A 251 -15.55 7.40 -5.76
CA GLY A 251 -16.45 8.56 -5.84
C GLY A 251 -16.69 9.29 -4.50
N ASP A 252 -16.01 8.89 -3.43
CA ASP A 252 -16.09 9.55 -2.11
C ASP A 252 -15.51 10.98 -2.15
N ALA A 253 -14.58 11.27 -3.06
CA ALA A 253 -13.93 12.58 -3.20
C ALA A 253 -14.63 13.51 -4.22
N ILE A 254 -15.96 13.44 -4.32
CA ILE A 254 -16.77 14.24 -5.27
C ILE A 254 -17.62 15.29 -4.52
N GLY A 255 -17.77 16.48 -5.13
CA GLY A 255 -18.57 17.57 -4.57
C GLY A 255 -17.96 18.13 -3.28
N ARG A 256 -18.79 18.30 -2.24
CA ARG A 256 -18.37 18.86 -0.94
C ARG A 256 -17.30 18.00 -0.24
N TRP A 257 -17.30 16.70 -0.48
CA TRP A 257 -16.36 15.75 0.12
C TRP A 257 -14.96 15.83 -0.47
N ARG A 258 -14.79 16.44 -1.64
CA ARG A 258 -13.46 16.66 -2.24
C ARG A 258 -12.55 17.47 -1.31
N ARG A 259 -13.09 18.54 -0.74
CA ARG A 259 -12.35 19.39 0.21
C ARG A 259 -11.99 18.65 1.48
N TRP A 260 -12.93 17.89 2.02
CA TRP A 260 -12.70 17.05 3.19
C TRP A 260 -11.58 16.04 2.96
N GLN A 261 -11.62 15.29 1.87
CA GLN A 261 -10.58 14.32 1.50
C GLN A 261 -9.22 15.00 1.27
N ALA A 262 -9.20 16.14 0.58
CA ALA A 262 -7.96 16.88 0.32
C ALA A 262 -7.30 17.39 1.62
N LEU A 263 -8.10 17.93 2.56
CA LEU A 263 -7.59 18.40 3.84
C LEU A 263 -7.08 17.24 4.72
N VAL A 264 -7.78 16.10 4.74
CA VAL A 264 -7.29 14.90 5.43
C VAL A 264 -5.97 14.45 4.82
N HIS A 265 -5.88 14.33 3.49
CA HIS A 265 -4.64 13.96 2.82
C HIS A 265 -3.49 14.94 3.13
N ALA A 266 -3.77 16.24 3.10
CA ALA A 266 -2.79 17.29 3.39
C ALA A 266 -2.28 17.22 4.85
N CYS A 267 -3.19 17.33 5.83
CA CYS A 267 -2.80 17.43 7.24
C CYS A 267 -2.30 16.09 7.79
N GLN A 268 -3.01 14.99 7.53
CA GLN A 268 -2.66 13.67 8.04
C GLN A 268 -1.52 13.02 7.25
N GLY A 269 -1.64 13.03 5.92
CA GLY A 269 -0.76 12.30 5.02
C GLY A 269 0.54 13.03 4.71
N LEU A 270 0.44 14.32 4.41
CA LEU A 270 1.55 15.12 3.88
C LEU A 270 2.13 16.11 4.90
N ASN A 271 1.75 16.00 6.17
CA ASN A 271 2.21 16.87 7.26
C ASN A 271 2.07 18.38 6.93
N ALA A 272 0.95 18.76 6.31
CA ALA A 272 0.70 20.15 5.95
C ALA A 272 0.72 21.06 7.19
N ASN A 273 1.35 22.24 7.05
CA ASN A 273 1.58 23.22 8.10
C ASN A 273 2.27 22.62 9.34
N ASN A 274 3.09 21.58 9.12
CA ASN A 274 3.84 20.82 10.10
C ASN A 274 3.02 20.19 11.24
N VAL A 275 1.71 20.08 11.06
CA VAL A 275 0.77 19.77 12.15
C VAL A 275 1.07 18.44 12.85
N VAL A 276 1.36 17.36 12.11
CA VAL A 276 1.64 16.05 12.73
C VAL A 276 2.94 16.11 13.50
N TYR A 277 3.98 16.69 12.89
CA TYR A 277 5.30 16.79 13.51
C TYR A 277 5.28 17.65 14.77
N ASP A 278 4.60 18.80 14.73
CA ASP A 278 4.47 19.71 15.88
C ASP A 278 3.74 19.04 17.04
N LEU A 279 2.61 18.36 16.77
CA LEU A 279 1.86 17.64 17.80
C LEU A 279 2.69 16.51 18.45
N VAL A 280 3.46 15.76 17.65
CA VAL A 280 4.39 14.75 18.18
C VAL A 280 5.48 15.39 19.03
N LYS A 281 6.02 16.54 18.61
CA LYS A 281 7.07 17.23 19.36
C LYS A 281 6.57 17.80 20.68
N GLU A 282 5.38 18.38 20.68
CA GLU A 282 4.74 18.97 21.87
C GLU A 282 4.37 17.89 22.90
N ALA A 283 3.77 16.79 22.45
CA ALA A 283 3.27 15.72 23.32
C ALA A 283 4.19 14.48 23.38
N GLY A 284 5.42 14.56 22.88
CA GLY A 284 6.32 13.41 22.68
C GLY A 284 6.74 12.66 23.95
N HIS A 285 6.61 13.30 25.11
CA HIS A 285 6.86 12.70 26.42
C HIS A 285 5.57 12.44 27.22
N GLY A 286 4.41 12.62 26.59
CA GLY A 286 3.10 12.47 27.20
C GLY A 286 2.40 11.16 26.80
N CYS A 287 1.08 11.22 26.83
CA CYS A 287 0.16 10.15 26.48
C CYS A 287 -0.83 10.59 25.39
N THR A 288 -1.73 9.69 24.99
CA THR A 288 -2.80 10.00 24.03
C THR A 288 -3.65 11.21 24.44
N GLY A 289 -3.90 11.41 25.73
CA GLY A 289 -4.64 12.58 26.24
C GLY A 289 -3.90 13.90 26.02
N ASP A 290 -2.58 13.92 26.17
CA ASP A 290 -1.77 15.12 25.91
C ASP A 290 -1.81 15.50 24.42
N VAL A 291 -1.82 14.51 23.53
CA VAL A 291 -2.00 14.73 22.09
C VAL A 291 -3.40 15.26 21.77
N VAL A 292 -4.44 14.78 22.47
CA VAL A 292 -5.80 15.34 22.35
C VAL A 292 -5.81 16.81 22.72
N ALA A 293 -5.22 17.17 23.88
CA ALA A 293 -5.13 18.55 24.32
C ALA A 293 -4.37 19.43 23.31
N ALA A 294 -3.21 18.98 22.82
CA ALA A 294 -2.44 19.69 21.80
C ALA A 294 -3.23 19.87 20.49
N THR A 295 -3.98 18.85 20.06
CA THR A 295 -4.82 18.90 18.85
C THR A 295 -5.94 19.94 19.00
N VAL A 296 -6.62 19.98 20.16
CA VAL A 296 -7.65 20.97 20.46
C VAL A 296 -7.06 22.38 20.53
N GLY A 297 -5.90 22.54 21.17
CA GLY A 297 -5.16 23.80 21.25
C GLY A 297 -4.82 24.35 19.87
N ARG A 298 -4.22 23.52 19.01
CA ARG A 298 -3.88 23.88 17.63
C ARG A 298 -5.12 24.25 16.80
N ALA A 299 -6.21 23.48 16.93
CA ALA A 299 -7.44 23.77 16.20
C ALA A 299 -8.13 25.09 16.66
N LEU A 300 -7.93 25.50 17.92
CA LEU A 300 -8.39 26.80 18.43
C LEU A 300 -7.52 27.94 17.90
N GLU A 301 -6.19 27.77 17.93
CA GLU A 301 -5.23 28.75 17.43
C GLU A 301 -5.46 29.04 15.95
N ASP A 302 -5.65 28.00 15.15
CA ASP A 302 -5.90 28.10 13.70
C ASP A 302 -7.37 28.46 13.38
N GLY A 303 -8.21 28.67 14.40
CA GLY A 303 -9.59 29.12 14.26
C GLY A 303 -10.55 28.10 13.65
N ALA A 304 -10.15 26.85 13.50
CA ALA A 304 -10.99 25.76 12.99
C ALA A 304 -12.20 25.49 13.91
N ILE A 305 -12.03 25.71 15.22
CA ILE A 305 -13.06 25.57 16.23
C ILE A 305 -13.11 26.81 17.14
N LYS A 306 -14.21 26.95 17.89
CA LYS A 306 -14.36 27.94 18.96
C LYS A 306 -15.17 27.38 20.12
N VAL A 307 -15.09 28.02 21.28
CA VAL A 307 -16.03 27.73 22.38
C VAL A 307 -17.43 28.18 21.96
N GLY A 308 -18.38 27.26 21.97
CA GLY A 308 -19.79 27.52 21.67
C GLY A 308 -20.59 27.84 22.92
N LYS A 309 -20.53 26.97 23.93
CA LYS A 309 -21.29 27.12 25.19
C LYS A 309 -20.49 26.59 26.38
N THR A 310 -20.57 27.28 27.51
CA THR A 310 -20.07 26.78 28.80
C THR A 310 -21.22 26.27 29.65
N LEU A 311 -21.09 25.06 30.19
CA LEU A 311 -22.04 24.44 31.11
C LEU A 311 -21.87 24.94 32.56
N PRO A 312 -22.85 24.71 33.46
CA PRO A 312 -22.73 25.06 34.88
C PRO A 312 -21.52 24.44 35.59
N SER A 313 -21.04 23.28 35.12
CA SER A 313 -19.82 22.64 35.65
C SER A 313 -18.52 23.35 35.26
N GLY A 314 -18.58 24.33 34.35
CA GLY A 314 -17.40 24.93 33.71
C GLY A 314 -16.95 24.23 32.43
N TYR A 315 -17.51 23.06 32.10
CA TYR A 315 -17.22 22.34 30.85
C TYR A 315 -17.58 23.18 29.62
N LYS A 316 -16.71 23.19 28.61
CA LYS A 316 -16.88 23.97 27.39
C LYS A 316 -17.27 23.05 26.24
N PHE A 317 -18.48 23.23 25.72
CA PHE A 317 -18.83 22.70 24.41
C PHE A 317 -18.24 23.59 23.33
N TYR A 318 -17.56 22.96 22.37
CA TYR A 318 -16.98 23.62 21.22
C TYR A 318 -17.93 23.57 20.02
N SER A 319 -17.67 24.41 19.04
CA SER A 319 -18.37 24.45 17.76
C SER A 319 -17.34 24.56 16.64
N ALA A 320 -17.50 23.75 15.60
CA ALA A 320 -16.63 23.81 14.42
C ALA A 320 -16.99 25.02 13.56
N ASN A 321 -16.04 25.95 13.38
CA ASN A 321 -16.18 27.01 12.38
C ASN A 321 -15.99 26.41 10.98
N ASP A 322 -15.09 25.43 10.86
CA ASP A 322 -14.87 24.64 9.66
C ASP A 322 -14.84 23.14 9.99
N PRO A 323 -15.93 22.41 9.73
CA PRO A 323 -16.01 20.98 10.03
C PRO A 323 -14.97 20.12 9.30
N SER A 324 -14.55 20.51 8.08
CA SER A 324 -13.57 19.72 7.33
C SER A 324 -12.16 19.98 7.82
N ALA A 325 -11.82 21.23 8.15
CA ALA A 325 -10.55 21.55 8.77
C ALA A 325 -10.46 20.87 10.15
N TRP A 326 -11.49 20.99 11.00
CA TRP A 326 -11.56 20.28 12.28
C TRP A 326 -11.25 18.80 12.12
N ASN A 327 -11.97 18.10 11.23
CA ASN A 327 -11.72 16.68 10.99
C ASN A 327 -10.27 16.41 10.54
N ALA A 328 -9.69 17.26 9.69
CA ALA A 328 -8.30 17.11 9.26
C ALA A 328 -7.30 17.25 10.42
N TYR A 329 -7.51 18.18 11.35
CA TYR A 329 -6.73 18.29 12.59
C TYR A 329 -6.88 17.03 13.47
N VAL A 330 -8.11 16.52 13.63
CA VAL A 330 -8.35 15.28 14.38
C VAL A 330 -7.64 14.09 13.74
N CYS A 331 -7.68 13.97 12.41
CA CYS A 331 -6.96 12.91 11.67
C CYS A 331 -5.43 13.03 11.79
N ALA A 332 -4.88 14.25 11.82
CA ALA A 332 -3.46 14.49 12.07
C ALA A 332 -3.08 14.16 13.53
N GLY A 333 -3.92 14.57 14.49
CA GLY A 333 -3.78 14.23 15.91
C GLY A 333 -3.81 12.72 16.16
N LEU A 334 -4.61 11.96 15.42
CA LEU A 334 -4.60 10.49 15.46
C LEU A 334 -3.24 9.89 15.07
N VAL A 335 -2.63 10.39 13.99
CA VAL A 335 -1.28 9.94 13.58
C VAL A 335 -0.26 10.31 14.66
N ALA A 336 -0.33 11.54 15.19
CA ALA A 336 0.54 11.97 16.28
C ALA A 336 0.36 11.09 17.53
N ALA A 337 -0.87 10.75 17.90
CA ALA A 337 -1.19 9.91 19.05
C ALA A 337 -0.64 8.49 18.88
N VAL A 338 -0.72 7.94 17.67
CA VAL A 338 -0.11 6.64 17.36
C VAL A 338 1.42 6.72 17.44
N ILE A 339 2.03 7.78 16.92
CA ILE A 339 3.49 7.97 17.02
C ILE A 339 3.94 8.07 18.47
N VAL A 340 3.24 8.84 19.31
CA VAL A 340 3.55 8.97 20.74
C VAL A 340 3.33 7.64 21.47
N ASN A 341 2.15 7.05 21.38
CA ASN A 341 1.78 5.89 22.17
C ASN A 341 2.50 4.60 21.71
N GLN A 342 2.51 4.32 20.40
CA GLN A 342 3.20 3.14 19.87
C GLN A 342 4.72 3.35 19.80
N GLY A 343 5.18 4.61 19.68
CA GLY A 343 6.59 4.95 19.83
C GLY A 343 7.10 4.74 21.26
N ALA A 344 6.29 5.01 22.28
CA ALA A 344 6.62 4.70 23.67
C ALA A 344 6.69 3.17 23.91
N ALA A 345 5.74 2.41 23.36
CA ALA A 345 5.70 0.96 23.52
C ALA A 345 6.71 0.19 22.63
N ARG A 346 7.09 0.77 21.49
CA ARG A 346 7.83 0.11 20.40
C ARG A 346 7.18 -1.20 19.94
N ALA A 347 5.85 -1.23 19.98
CA ALA A 347 5.00 -2.36 19.61
C ALA A 347 3.81 -1.83 18.80
N ALA A 348 3.41 -2.50 17.71
CA ALA A 348 2.30 -2.05 16.88
C ALA A 348 0.90 -2.43 17.42
N GLN A 349 0.80 -3.41 18.31
CA GLN A 349 -0.47 -4.02 18.72
C GLN A 349 -1.48 -3.04 19.34
N GLY A 350 -1.02 -1.95 19.94
CA GLY A 350 -1.87 -0.95 20.60
C GLY A 350 -2.47 0.09 19.66
N VAL A 351 -2.19 0.02 18.36
CA VAL A 351 -2.68 1.00 17.38
C VAL A 351 -4.21 1.05 17.30
N SER A 352 -4.88 -0.10 17.39
CA SER A 352 -6.34 -0.17 17.35
C SER A 352 -6.98 0.48 18.58
N SER A 353 -6.35 0.30 19.75
CA SER A 353 -6.75 0.94 21.01
C SER A 353 -6.49 2.44 20.97
N THR A 354 -5.37 2.89 20.40
CA THR A 354 -5.08 4.32 20.21
C THR A 354 -6.09 4.97 19.28
N LEU A 355 -6.44 4.31 18.17
CA LEU A 355 -7.50 4.76 17.26
C LEU A 355 -8.84 4.89 17.98
N LEU A 356 -9.22 3.91 18.80
CA LEU A 356 -10.47 3.94 19.56
C LEU A 356 -10.45 5.10 20.58
N TYR A 357 -9.50 5.09 21.51
CA TYR A 357 -9.55 5.97 22.68
C TYR A 357 -9.14 7.41 22.38
N PHE A 358 -8.34 7.68 21.34
CA PHE A 358 -8.14 9.07 20.91
C PHE A 358 -9.46 9.71 20.46
N ASN A 359 -10.26 8.98 19.66
CA ASN A 359 -11.55 9.45 19.18
C ASN A 359 -12.56 9.60 20.31
N ASP A 360 -12.58 8.66 21.26
CA ASP A 360 -13.42 8.74 22.46
C ASP A 360 -13.07 9.96 23.33
N LEU A 361 -11.77 10.16 23.60
CA LEU A 361 -11.29 11.27 24.43
C LEU A 361 -11.55 12.63 23.78
N ILE A 362 -11.31 12.79 22.47
CA ILE A 362 -11.49 14.09 21.82
C ILE A 362 -12.96 14.50 21.73
N GLU A 363 -13.87 13.53 21.61
CA GLU A 363 -15.31 13.79 21.69
C GLU A 363 -15.72 14.24 23.10
N HIS A 364 -15.19 13.59 24.14
CA HIS A 364 -15.49 13.95 25.53
C HIS A 364 -14.78 15.23 26.01
N GLU A 365 -13.69 15.63 25.37
CA GLU A 365 -12.98 16.88 25.65
C GLU A 365 -13.67 18.10 25.02
N THR A 366 -14.32 17.91 23.86
CA THR A 366 -14.81 19.04 23.05
C THR A 366 -16.31 19.06 22.81
N GLY A 367 -16.96 17.90 22.83
CA GLY A 367 -18.31 17.68 22.31
C GLY A 367 -18.44 17.83 20.79
N LEU A 368 -17.33 17.88 20.06
CA LEU A 368 -17.31 17.86 18.59
C LEU A 368 -17.11 16.44 18.07
N PRO A 369 -17.65 16.12 16.88
CA PRO A 369 -17.49 14.78 16.31
C PRO A 369 -16.01 14.46 16.05
N HIS A 370 -15.62 13.22 16.32
CA HIS A 370 -14.26 12.74 16.10
C HIS A 370 -13.99 12.40 14.61
N ALA A 371 -12.87 11.74 14.30
CA ALA A 371 -12.45 11.46 12.92
C ALA A 371 -13.51 10.67 12.15
N GLY A 372 -13.81 11.12 10.93
CA GLY A 372 -14.81 10.52 10.07
C GLY A 372 -16.25 10.62 10.61
N TYR A 373 -16.52 11.56 11.52
CA TYR A 373 -17.86 11.82 12.08
C TYR A 373 -18.54 10.58 12.70
N GLY A 374 -17.77 9.74 13.40
CA GLY A 374 -18.26 8.48 13.98
C GLY A 374 -17.50 7.24 13.48
N ASP A 375 -16.91 7.31 12.27
CA ASP A 375 -16.20 6.19 11.69
C ASP A 375 -14.91 5.82 12.45
N GLY A 376 -14.21 6.80 13.04
CA GLY A 376 -12.96 6.62 13.78
C GLY A 376 -13.05 5.60 14.92
N MET A 377 -13.97 5.84 15.87
CA MET A 377 -14.23 4.93 16.98
C MET A 377 -14.76 3.58 16.51
N GLY A 378 -15.66 3.55 15.52
CA GLY A 378 -16.18 2.29 14.95
C GLY A 378 -15.08 1.40 14.36
N ASN A 379 -14.15 1.98 13.58
CA ASN A 379 -12.97 1.26 13.11
C ASN A 379 -12.09 0.81 14.27
N GLY A 380 -11.86 1.67 15.28
CA GLY A 380 -11.09 1.33 16.48
C GLY A 380 -11.65 0.11 17.23
N VAL A 381 -12.98 0.02 17.39
CA VAL A 381 -13.67 -1.11 18.02
C VAL A 381 -13.49 -2.38 17.19
N SER A 382 -13.86 -2.33 15.90
CA SER A 382 -13.80 -3.48 15.00
C SER A 382 -12.37 -4.02 14.90
N PHE A 383 -11.41 -3.13 14.65
CA PHE A 383 -10.00 -3.49 14.52
C PHE A 383 -9.41 -4.03 15.82
N SER A 384 -9.77 -3.47 16.98
CA SER A 384 -9.31 -4.00 18.27
C SER A 384 -9.81 -5.42 18.50
N PHE A 385 -11.08 -5.68 18.19
CA PHE A 385 -11.64 -7.02 18.29
C PHE A 385 -10.93 -8.03 17.37
N PHE A 386 -10.81 -7.73 16.07
CA PHE A 386 -10.21 -8.65 15.09
C PHE A 386 -8.68 -8.72 15.13
N SER A 387 -8.01 -7.95 15.98
CA SER A 387 -6.58 -8.13 16.28
C SER A 387 -6.33 -8.88 17.59
N HIS A 388 -7.38 -9.16 18.38
CA HIS A 388 -7.27 -9.77 19.71
C HIS A 388 -8.28 -10.89 19.97
N ALA A 389 -9.00 -11.35 18.94
CA ALA A 389 -10.00 -12.39 19.04
C ALA A 389 -9.73 -13.56 18.09
N ILE A 390 -10.50 -14.64 18.25
CA ILE A 390 -10.33 -15.90 17.52
C ILE A 390 -11.06 -15.95 16.17
N TYR A 391 -11.83 -14.91 15.82
CA TYR A 391 -12.81 -14.95 14.72
C TYR A 391 -12.24 -14.58 13.35
N GLY A 392 -10.99 -14.11 13.29
CA GLY A 392 -10.34 -13.65 12.06
C GLY A 392 -9.46 -12.42 12.33
N GLY A 393 -9.02 -11.77 11.26
CA GLY A 393 -8.06 -10.67 11.32
C GLY A 393 -6.64 -11.16 11.63
N GLY A 394 -5.88 -10.42 12.42
CA GLY A 394 -4.49 -10.77 12.73
C GLY A 394 -3.64 -9.59 13.21
N SER A 395 -2.33 -9.63 12.93
CA SER A 395 -1.41 -8.56 13.28
C SER A 395 -1.76 -7.24 12.55
N PRO A 396 -1.54 -6.05 13.15
CA PRO A 396 -1.87 -4.76 12.53
C PRO A 396 -1.39 -4.61 11.08
N GLY A 397 -0.21 -5.14 10.78
CA GLY A 397 0.43 -5.06 9.48
C GLY A 397 -0.30 -5.71 8.31
N ILE A 398 -1.20 -6.67 8.56
CA ILE A 398 -1.91 -7.39 7.49
C ILE A 398 -3.19 -6.70 7.03
N PHE A 399 -3.64 -5.65 7.74
CA PHE A 399 -4.85 -4.90 7.39
C PHE A 399 -4.60 -3.94 6.22
N SER A 400 -5.66 -3.66 5.47
CA SER A 400 -5.70 -2.76 4.32
C SER A 400 -7.03 -2.01 4.28
N GLY A 401 -7.14 -0.98 3.42
CA GLY A 401 -8.40 -0.25 3.23
C GLY A 401 -9.45 -1.07 2.47
N ASN A 402 -9.05 -2.21 1.89
CA ASN A 402 -9.93 -3.21 1.31
C ASN A 402 -10.46 -4.20 2.36
N HIS A 403 -9.70 -4.53 3.39
CA HIS A 403 -10.09 -5.54 4.38
C HIS A 403 -11.42 -5.17 5.08
N ILE A 404 -12.34 -6.13 5.17
CA ILE A 404 -13.69 -5.96 5.76
C ILE A 404 -13.74 -5.31 7.14
N VAL A 405 -12.67 -5.40 7.94
CA VAL A 405 -12.57 -4.87 9.31
C VAL A 405 -12.22 -3.37 9.32
N THR A 406 -11.38 -2.94 8.38
CA THR A 406 -10.75 -1.60 8.36
C THR A 406 -11.20 -0.73 7.18
N ARG A 407 -12.04 -1.27 6.28
CA ARG A 407 -12.54 -0.58 5.09
C ARG A 407 -13.49 0.58 5.36
N HIS A 408 -14.07 0.65 6.56
CA HIS A 408 -15.08 1.63 6.93
C HIS A 408 -14.49 3.04 7.00
N SER A 409 -13.22 3.16 7.38
CA SER A 409 -12.52 4.44 7.35
C SER A 409 -12.47 5.00 5.93
N LYS A 410 -12.70 6.31 5.83
CA LYS A 410 -12.59 7.07 4.59
C LYS A 410 -11.21 7.71 4.42
N GLY A 411 -10.16 6.90 4.58
CA GLY A 411 -8.79 7.26 4.22
C GLY A 411 -7.87 7.63 5.38
N PHE A 412 -8.34 7.46 6.62
CA PHE A 412 -7.60 7.89 7.80
C PHE A 412 -7.07 6.74 8.68
N ALA A 413 -7.57 5.51 8.54
CA ALA A 413 -7.20 4.38 9.40
C ALA A 413 -5.96 3.59 8.95
N ILE A 414 -5.72 3.44 7.64
CA ILE A 414 -4.53 2.70 7.19
C ILE A 414 -3.24 3.51 7.39
N PRO A 415 -3.21 4.85 7.19
CA PRO A 415 -2.00 5.64 7.45
C PRO A 415 -1.51 5.54 8.90
N LEU A 416 -2.44 5.51 9.87
CA LEU A 416 -2.07 5.30 11.28
C LEU A 416 -1.57 3.88 11.58
N ILE A 417 -2.08 2.85 10.89
CA ILE A 417 -1.54 1.49 11.00
C ILE A 417 -0.12 1.45 10.43
N ALA A 418 0.12 2.08 9.28
CA ALA A 418 1.45 2.18 8.69
C ALA A 418 2.44 2.89 9.63
N ALA A 419 2.01 3.94 10.34
CA ALA A 419 2.81 4.60 11.37
C ALA A 419 3.20 3.63 12.50
N ALA A 420 2.22 2.92 13.08
CA ALA A 420 2.47 1.98 14.18
C ALA A 420 3.40 0.83 13.78
N VAL A 421 3.17 0.24 12.61
CA VAL A 421 3.97 -0.88 12.09
C VAL A 421 5.41 -0.45 11.78
N SER A 422 5.62 0.81 11.36
CA SER A 422 6.97 1.38 11.20
C SER A 422 7.73 1.49 12.53
N LEU A 423 7.03 1.69 13.65
CA LEU A 423 7.60 1.87 14.98
C LEU A 423 7.82 0.56 15.74
N ASP A 424 7.23 -0.55 15.26
CA ASP A 424 7.34 -1.87 15.86
C ASP A 424 8.79 -2.40 15.88
N SER A 425 9.23 -2.89 17.02
CA SER A 425 10.58 -3.42 17.23
C SER A 425 10.71 -4.93 16.99
N GLY A 426 9.77 -5.54 16.26
CA GLY A 426 9.74 -6.97 15.98
C GLY A 426 8.86 -7.75 16.96
N THR A 427 7.77 -7.13 17.43
CA THR A 427 6.82 -7.76 18.36
C THR A 427 5.74 -8.55 17.65
N ALA A 428 5.46 -8.20 16.38
CA ALA A 428 4.45 -8.86 15.57
C ALA A 428 4.96 -10.15 14.93
N VAL A 429 4.18 -11.23 15.06
CA VAL A 429 4.44 -12.51 14.34
C VAL A 429 4.42 -12.29 12.82
N TYR A 430 3.43 -11.55 12.33
CA TYR A 430 3.29 -11.20 10.91
C TYR A 430 3.71 -9.75 10.66
N GLY A 431 4.96 -9.43 10.95
CA GLY A 431 5.58 -8.13 10.63
C GLY A 431 5.99 -8.00 9.15
N PRO A 432 6.48 -6.82 8.72
CA PRO A 432 6.90 -6.57 7.33
C PRO A 432 7.91 -7.58 6.78
N GLU A 433 8.84 -8.05 7.61
CA GLU A 433 9.84 -9.05 7.23
C GLU A 433 9.19 -10.39 6.86
N ALA A 434 8.14 -10.78 7.57
CA ALA A 434 7.46 -12.06 7.37
C ALA A 434 6.53 -12.05 6.16
N THR A 435 5.86 -10.91 5.87
CA THR A 435 4.81 -10.85 4.85
C THR A 435 5.23 -10.10 3.58
N SER A 436 6.24 -9.24 3.67
CA SER A 436 6.48 -8.19 2.65
C SER A 436 7.95 -8.02 2.28
N GLY A 437 8.85 -8.92 2.69
CA GLY A 437 10.29 -8.80 2.40
C GLY A 437 10.57 -8.60 0.91
N LEU A 438 10.01 -9.47 0.06
CA LEU A 438 10.17 -9.36 -1.40
C LEU A 438 9.57 -8.05 -1.96
N VAL A 439 8.44 -7.60 -1.43
CA VAL A 439 7.82 -6.33 -1.84
C VAL A 439 8.73 -5.16 -1.51
N GLY A 440 9.25 -5.09 -0.29
CA GLY A 440 10.15 -4.02 0.14
C GLY A 440 11.44 -3.98 -0.65
N ASP A 441 12.02 -5.14 -0.98
CA ASP A 441 13.25 -5.24 -1.76
C ASP A 441 13.10 -4.79 -3.22
N ILE A 442 11.87 -4.72 -3.73
CA ILE A 442 11.58 -4.35 -5.13
C ILE A 442 11.06 -2.94 -5.19
N PHE A 443 9.90 -2.71 -4.57
CA PHE A 443 9.19 -1.44 -4.65
C PHE A 443 9.83 -0.37 -3.76
N GLY A 444 10.65 -0.78 -2.78
CA GLY A 444 11.50 0.13 -2.02
C GLY A 444 12.73 0.63 -2.77
N GLU A 445 12.98 0.21 -4.01
CA GLU A 445 13.97 0.84 -4.90
C GLU A 445 13.37 1.95 -5.77
N VAL A 446 12.03 2.07 -5.82
CA VAL A 446 11.34 3.14 -6.55
C VAL A 446 11.23 4.36 -5.64
N ASP A 447 11.97 5.44 -5.96
CA ASP A 447 12.05 6.62 -5.10
C ASP A 447 10.71 7.26 -4.79
N LEU A 448 9.82 7.37 -5.79
CA LEU A 448 8.47 7.91 -5.61
C LEU A 448 7.61 7.09 -4.63
N ILE A 449 7.87 5.77 -4.53
CA ILE A 449 7.21 4.91 -3.54
C ILE A 449 7.90 5.03 -2.18
N ARG A 450 9.24 5.03 -2.15
CA ARG A 450 10.03 5.01 -0.91
C ARG A 450 9.96 6.34 -0.16
N LYS A 451 9.92 7.46 -0.88
CA LYS A 451 9.98 8.84 -0.34
C LYS A 451 8.97 9.76 -1.03
N PRO A 452 7.67 9.50 -0.93
CA PRO A 452 6.65 10.24 -1.68
C PRO A 452 6.53 11.71 -1.27
N MET A 453 6.86 12.09 -0.04
CA MET A 453 6.59 13.45 0.47
C MET A 453 7.27 14.53 -0.37
N GLU A 454 8.57 14.38 -0.63
CA GLU A 454 9.36 15.33 -1.41
C GLU A 454 8.88 15.41 -2.86
N ALA A 455 8.64 14.26 -3.50
CA ALA A 455 8.17 14.20 -4.88
C ALA A 455 6.78 14.84 -5.07
N ILE A 456 5.86 14.60 -4.13
CA ILE A 456 4.51 15.20 -4.16
C ILE A 456 4.60 16.71 -3.96
N ALA A 457 5.44 17.17 -3.04
CA ALA A 457 5.62 18.60 -2.78
C ALA A 457 6.21 19.33 -3.99
N SER A 458 7.30 18.80 -4.57
CA SER A 458 7.91 19.37 -5.77
C SER A 458 6.93 19.42 -6.94
N ALA A 459 6.20 18.32 -7.20
CA ALA A 459 5.20 18.28 -8.26
C ALA A 459 4.04 19.25 -8.02
N ALA A 460 3.63 19.47 -6.77
CA ALA A 460 2.61 20.47 -6.42
C ALA A 460 3.12 21.89 -6.69
N ALA A 461 4.39 22.17 -6.40
CA ALA A 461 5.00 23.47 -6.66
C ALA A 461 5.09 23.82 -8.15
N GLU A 462 5.33 22.82 -9.01
CA GLU A 462 5.35 23.00 -10.47
C GLU A 462 4.00 23.44 -11.03
N ILE A 463 2.90 22.92 -10.48
CA ILE A 463 1.54 23.22 -10.95
C ILE A 463 0.83 24.32 -10.16
N LYS A 464 1.44 24.87 -9.11
CA LYS A 464 0.76 25.83 -8.21
C LYS A 464 0.24 27.07 -8.92
N GLY A 465 0.91 27.51 -10.00
CA GLY A 465 0.49 28.65 -10.82
C GLY A 465 -0.78 28.40 -11.64
N ASN A 466 -1.24 27.15 -11.76
CA ASN A 466 -2.45 26.80 -12.49
C ASN A 466 -3.72 27.08 -11.68
N PHE A 467 -3.59 27.27 -10.36
CA PHE A 467 -4.70 27.52 -9.44
C PHE A 467 -4.72 28.99 -9.05
N LYS A 468 -5.91 29.60 -9.12
CA LYS A 468 -6.12 31.02 -8.82
C LYS A 468 -6.44 31.25 -7.36
#